data_AF-A0A660N6A5-F1
#
_entry.id   AF-A0A660N6A5-F1
#
_cell.length_a   1.000
_cell.length_b   1.000
_cell.length_c   1.000
_cell.angle_alpha   90.00
_cell.angle_beta   90.00
_cell.angle_gamma   90.00
#
_symmetry.space_group_name_H-M   'P 1'
#
loop_
_entity.id
_entity.type
_entity.pdbx_description
1 polymer ?
#
loop_
_entity_poly.entity_id
_entity_poly.type
_entity_poly.pdbx_seq_one_letter_code
_entity_poly.pdbx_strand_id
1 'polypeptide(L)'
;MKPARFLAYCAAFCLTACALTPEQRAAREAEAKRREQLLQIRLAEQCDADTAKLMRQQFFGTPANEAARREERLQYLDKINNPMFQSCYKMAWQNHLAQQELRYMQSYYHWREPYYYPWYRPFGPWDW
;
A
#
# COMPACT_ATOMS: atom_id res chain seq x y z
N MET A 1 -42.39 -25.77 1.68
CA MET A 1 -41.72 -24.66 2.41
C MET A 1 -41.80 -23.40 1.56
N LYS A 2 -42.34 -22.28 2.08
CA LYS A 2 -42.73 -21.11 1.27
C LYS A 2 -41.47 -20.32 0.82
N PRO A 3 -41.25 -20.06 -0.49
CA PRO A 3 -40.05 -19.41 -1.02
C PRO A 3 -39.85 -17.98 -0.49
N ALA A 4 -40.93 -17.32 -0.09
CA ALA A 4 -40.91 -16.00 0.54
C ALA A 4 -40.11 -15.95 1.87
N ARG A 5 -40.03 -17.06 2.61
CA ARG A 5 -39.26 -17.10 3.87
C ARG A 5 -37.75 -17.18 3.62
N PHE A 6 -37.32 -17.91 2.58
CA PHE A 6 -35.91 -18.01 2.21
C PHE A 6 -35.33 -16.69 1.69
N LEU A 7 -36.11 -15.96 0.88
CA LEU A 7 -35.73 -14.63 0.40
C LEU A 7 -35.56 -13.62 1.56
N ALA A 8 -36.43 -13.69 2.58
CA ALA A 8 -36.32 -12.83 3.76
C ALA A 8 -35.07 -13.13 4.61
N TYR A 9 -34.69 -14.41 4.76
CA TYR A 9 -33.47 -14.78 5.48
C TYR A 9 -32.19 -14.36 4.74
N CYS A 10 -32.14 -14.49 3.41
CA CYS A 10 -30.99 -14.03 2.62
C CYS A 10 -30.81 -12.50 2.70
N ALA A 11 -31.91 -11.73 2.66
CA ALA A 11 -31.85 -10.28 2.78
C ALA A 11 -31.35 -9.81 4.16
N ALA A 12 -31.75 -10.49 5.24
CA ALA A 12 -31.27 -10.19 6.59
C ALA A 12 -29.76 -10.50 6.76
N PHE A 13 -29.25 -11.55 6.12
CA PHE A 13 -27.82 -11.91 6.17
C PHE A 13 -26.93 -10.92 5.40
N CYS A 14 -27.42 -10.36 4.28
CA CYS A 14 -26.69 -9.35 3.53
C CYS A 14 -26.55 -8.01 4.27
N LEU A 15 -27.50 -7.67 5.14
CA LEU A 15 -27.48 -6.41 5.90
C LEU A 15 -26.49 -6.45 7.08
N THR A 16 -26.29 -7.60 7.70
CA THR A 16 -25.31 -7.77 8.80
C THR A 16 -23.88 -7.95 8.29
N ALA A 17 -23.70 -8.42 7.05
CA ALA A 17 -22.37 -8.61 6.44
C ALA A 17 -21.68 -7.29 6.00
N CYS A 18 -22.41 -6.19 5.85
CA CYS A 18 -21.86 -4.89 5.41
C CYS A 18 -21.63 -3.88 6.55
N ALA A 19 -21.99 -4.21 7.79
CA ALA A 19 -21.77 -3.35 8.95
C ALA A 19 -20.39 -3.63 9.57
N LEU A 20 -19.31 -3.36 8.81
CA LEU A 20 -17.98 -3.17 9.39
C LEU A 20 -18.12 -2.16 10.54
N THR A 21 -17.81 -2.60 11.77
CA THR A 21 -17.88 -1.73 12.94
C THR A 21 -16.99 -0.50 12.72
N PRO A 22 -17.39 0.69 13.20
CA PRO A 22 -16.61 1.91 13.00
C PRO A 22 -15.17 1.77 13.54
N GLU A 23 -15.00 1.01 14.64
CA GLU A 23 -13.69 0.65 15.21
C GLU A 23 -12.80 -0.14 14.23
N GLN A 24 -13.37 -1.12 13.51
CA GLN A 24 -12.61 -1.90 12.53
C GLN A 24 -12.24 -1.07 11.30
N ARG A 25 -13.08 -0.10 10.91
CA ARG A 25 -12.76 0.83 9.81
C ARG A 25 -11.61 1.75 10.20
N ALA A 26 -11.68 2.35 11.39
CA ALA A 26 -10.62 3.21 11.93
C ALA A 26 -9.27 2.46 12.03
N ALA A 27 -9.27 1.20 12.48
CA ALA A 27 -8.07 0.37 12.54
C ALA A 27 -7.46 0.14 11.14
N ARG A 28 -8.28 -0.17 10.12
CA ARG A 28 -7.81 -0.37 8.74
C ARG A 28 -7.26 0.92 8.13
N GLU A 29 -7.90 2.05 8.37
CA GLU A 29 -7.43 3.35 7.90
C GLU A 29 -6.11 3.73 8.56
N ALA A 30 -5.94 3.47 9.86
CA ALA A 30 -4.68 3.68 10.56
C ALA A 30 -3.56 2.80 9.99
N GLU A 31 -3.86 1.52 9.70
CA GLU A 31 -2.91 0.64 9.03
C GLU A 31 -2.55 1.10 7.61
N ALA A 32 -3.54 1.53 6.82
CA ALA A 32 -3.33 2.04 5.47
C ALA A 32 -2.40 3.25 5.49
N LYS A 33 -2.66 4.23 6.37
CA LYS A 33 -1.79 5.40 6.58
C LYS A 33 -0.38 5.01 6.99
N ARG A 34 -0.24 4.05 7.91
CA ARG A 34 1.10 3.56 8.32
C ARG A 34 1.86 2.92 7.16
N ARG A 35 1.17 2.15 6.30
CA ARG A 35 1.78 1.53 5.12
C ARG A 35 2.23 2.59 4.11
N GLU A 36 1.43 3.63 3.89
CA GLU A 36 1.81 4.76 3.04
C GLU A 36 3.04 5.51 3.59
N GLN A 37 3.08 5.78 4.89
CA GLN A 37 4.24 6.40 5.55
C GLN A 37 5.50 5.55 5.42
N LEU A 38 5.40 4.24 5.62
CA LEU A 38 6.53 3.32 5.46
C LEU A 38 6.99 3.23 4.01
N LEU A 39 6.08 3.30 3.04
CA LEU A 39 6.43 3.38 1.63
C LEU A 39 7.26 4.65 1.35
N GLN A 40 6.82 5.81 1.83
CA GLN A 40 7.54 7.07 1.66
C GLN A 40 8.94 7.00 2.28
N ILE A 41 9.07 6.46 3.50
CA ILE A 41 10.38 6.27 4.13
C ILE A 41 11.27 5.34 3.29
N ARG A 42 10.73 4.22 2.80
CA ARG A 42 11.50 3.26 1.99
C ARG A 42 11.99 3.89 0.68
N LEU A 43 11.17 4.71 0.03
CA LEU A 43 11.56 5.42 -1.18
C LEU A 43 12.61 6.49 -0.89
N ALA A 44 12.48 7.21 0.22
CA ALA A 44 13.49 8.17 0.66
C ALA A 44 14.82 7.51 1.01
N GLU A 45 14.80 6.31 1.60
CA GLU A 45 15.99 5.54 1.98
C GLU A 45 16.86 5.14 0.78
N GLN A 46 16.26 5.00 -0.42
CA GLN A 46 17.01 4.77 -1.67
C GLN A 46 17.81 6.01 -2.13
N CYS A 47 17.45 7.20 -1.64
CA CYS A 47 18.04 8.47 -2.05
C CYS A 47 18.97 9.05 -0.99
N ASP A 48 18.53 9.10 0.27
CA ASP A 48 19.30 9.59 1.41
C ASP A 48 18.81 8.90 2.70
N ALA A 49 19.71 8.12 3.32
CA ALA A 49 19.43 7.39 4.56
C ALA A 49 19.19 8.31 5.76
N ASP A 50 19.85 9.47 5.83
CA ASP A 50 19.67 10.44 6.91
C ASP A 50 18.27 11.07 6.82
N THR A 51 17.86 11.44 5.60
CA THR A 51 16.53 12.00 5.36
C THR A 51 15.44 10.98 5.68
N ALA A 52 15.64 9.70 5.32
CA ALA A 52 14.73 8.62 5.70
C ALA A 52 14.62 8.42 7.22
N LYS A 53 15.74 8.57 7.95
CA LYS A 53 15.75 8.52 9.42
C LYS A 53 14.96 9.68 10.03
N LEU A 54 15.15 10.89 9.52
CA LEU A 54 14.38 12.08 9.93
C LEU A 54 12.88 11.92 9.61
N MET A 55 12.52 11.41 8.44
CA MET A 55 11.13 11.09 8.09
C MET A 55 10.51 10.07 9.05
N ARG A 56 11.26 9.02 9.42
CA ARG A 56 10.81 8.01 10.38
C ARG A 56 10.60 8.62 11.78
N GLN A 57 11.48 9.50 12.21
CA GLN A 57 11.32 10.25 13.47
C GLN A 57 10.11 11.20 13.41
N GLN A 58 9.86 11.85 12.28
CA GLN A 58 8.71 12.73 12.10
C GLN A 58 7.36 11.99 12.12
N PHE A 59 7.31 10.76 11.59
CA PHE A 59 6.08 9.96 11.55
C PHE A 59 5.83 9.13 12.81
N PHE A 60 6.87 8.56 13.41
CA PHE A 60 6.76 7.59 14.51
C PHE A 60 7.49 7.99 15.78
N GLY A 61 8.32 9.03 15.74
CA GLY A 61 9.10 9.48 16.89
C GLY A 61 8.21 10.12 17.94
N THR A 62 8.45 9.74 19.20
CA THR A 62 7.97 10.48 20.36
C THR A 62 9.04 11.50 20.75
N PRO A 63 8.75 12.80 20.70
CA PRO A 63 9.76 13.82 20.97
C PRO A 63 10.06 13.88 22.46
N ALA A 64 11.35 13.87 22.79
CA ALA A 64 11.81 13.96 24.17
C ALA A 64 11.67 15.37 24.76
N ASN A 65 11.73 16.41 23.92
CA ASN A 65 11.64 17.82 24.35
C ASN A 65 11.17 18.73 23.21
N GLU A 66 10.53 19.87 23.51
CA GLU A 66 10.02 20.78 22.47
C GLU A 66 11.13 21.50 21.67
N ALA A 67 12.25 21.83 22.32
CA ALA A 67 13.42 22.43 21.66
C ALA A 67 14.05 21.46 20.64
N ALA A 68 14.26 20.20 21.04
CA ALA A 68 14.77 19.15 20.17
C ALA A 68 13.85 18.92 18.95
N ARG A 69 12.52 18.93 19.15
CA ARG A 69 11.54 18.82 18.05
C ARG A 69 11.69 19.96 17.02
N ARG A 70 12.04 21.18 17.46
CA ARG A 70 12.23 22.31 16.54
C ARG A 70 13.50 22.15 15.72
N GLU A 71 14.60 21.74 16.34
CA GLU A 71 15.86 21.49 15.65
C GLU A 71 15.76 20.35 14.63
N GLU A 72 15.14 19.23 15.01
CA GLU A 72 14.87 18.11 14.10
C GLU A 72 14.02 18.54 12.91
N ARG A 73 13.01 19.38 13.13
CA ARG A 73 12.18 19.92 12.05
C ARG A 73 12.97 20.81 11.09
N LEU A 74 13.88 21.63 11.60
CA LEU A 74 14.73 22.47 10.75
C LEU A 74 15.65 21.62 9.87
N GLN A 75 16.28 20.59 10.44
CA GLN A 75 17.11 19.65 9.69
C GLN A 75 16.31 18.89 8.63
N TYR A 76 15.08 18.47 8.97
CA TYR A 76 14.16 17.83 8.04
C TYR A 76 13.82 18.73 6.84
N LEU A 77 13.51 20.01 7.10
CA LEU A 77 13.19 20.96 6.04
C LEU A 77 14.39 21.25 5.14
N ASP A 78 15.58 21.42 5.71
CA ASP A 78 16.81 21.63 4.94
C ASP A 78 17.09 20.48 3.97
N LYS A 79 17.00 19.25 4.49
CA LYS A 79 17.21 18.02 3.70
C LYS A 79 16.16 17.85 2.59
N ILE A 80 14.88 18.10 2.88
CA ILE A 80 13.80 17.95 1.89
C ILE A 80 13.80 19.06 0.84
N ASN A 81 14.26 20.25 1.20
CA ASN A 81 14.39 21.36 0.27
C ASN A 81 15.60 21.21 -0.65
N ASN A 82 16.47 20.22 -0.41
CA ASN A 82 17.59 19.96 -1.29
C ASN A 82 17.11 19.47 -2.67
N PRO A 83 17.47 20.14 -3.78
CA PRO A 83 17.03 19.77 -5.13
C PRO A 83 17.51 18.38 -5.57
N MET A 84 18.65 17.90 -5.06
CA MET A 84 19.14 16.55 -5.34
C MET A 84 18.25 15.49 -4.70
N PHE A 85 17.81 15.72 -3.46
CA PHE A 85 16.86 14.82 -2.79
C PHE A 85 15.51 14.82 -3.51
N GLN A 86 14.96 15.99 -3.85
CA GLN A 86 13.67 16.10 -4.53
C GLN A 86 13.64 15.38 -5.88
N SER A 87 14.71 15.54 -6.67
CA SER A 87 14.82 14.88 -7.97
C SER A 87 14.95 13.35 -7.84
N CYS A 88 15.79 12.88 -6.92
CA CYS A 88 15.91 11.44 -6.63
C CYS A 88 14.58 10.87 -6.13
N TYR A 89 13.93 11.53 -5.16
CA TYR A 89 12.68 11.08 -4.58
C TYR A 89 11.56 11.00 -5.61
N LYS A 90 11.48 12.00 -6.51
CA LYS A 90 10.54 11.99 -7.64
C LYS A 90 10.79 10.80 -8.57
N MET A 91 12.05 10.50 -8.87
CA MET A 91 12.40 9.35 -9.70
C MET A 91 12.06 8.02 -9.01
N ALA A 92 12.38 7.89 -7.72
CA ALA A 92 12.05 6.70 -6.92
C ALA A 92 10.53 6.45 -6.91
N TRP A 93 9.73 7.52 -6.77
CA TRP A 93 8.28 7.44 -6.86
C TRP A 93 7.80 6.96 -8.24
N GLN A 94 8.33 7.53 -9.31
CA GLN A 94 8.00 7.13 -10.68
C GLN A 94 8.38 5.67 -10.96
N ASN A 95 9.54 5.22 -10.48
CA ASN A 95 9.96 3.83 -10.59
C ASN A 95 9.01 2.90 -9.82
N HIS A 96 8.60 3.28 -8.61
CA HIS A 96 7.63 2.50 -7.85
C HIS A 96 6.31 2.31 -8.60
N LEU A 97 5.78 3.39 -9.19
CA LEU A 97 4.58 3.33 -10.02
C LEU A 97 4.76 2.41 -11.23
N ALA A 98 5.87 2.56 -11.96
CA ALA A 98 6.20 1.70 -13.10
C ALA A 98 6.29 0.22 -12.70
N GLN A 99 6.90 -0.09 -11.55
CA GLN A 99 6.95 -1.46 -11.04
C GLN A 99 5.56 -2.01 -10.66
N GLN A 100 4.67 -1.18 -10.12
CA GLN A 100 3.29 -1.59 -9.86
C GLN A 100 2.55 -1.90 -11.17
N GLU A 101 2.70 -1.05 -12.19
CA GLU A 101 2.11 -1.26 -13.50
C GLU A 101 2.62 -2.54 -14.17
N LEU A 102 3.93 -2.79 -14.12
CA LEU A 102 4.52 -4.03 -14.63
C LEU A 102 3.99 -5.27 -13.90
N ARG A 103 3.87 -5.23 -12.56
CA ARG A 103 3.29 -6.33 -11.79
C ARG A 103 1.82 -6.55 -12.15
N TYR A 104 1.05 -5.48 -12.29
CA TYR A 104 -0.33 -5.56 -12.74
C TYR A 104 -0.42 -6.21 -14.12
N MET A 105 0.34 -5.75 -15.10
CA MET A 105 0.39 -6.33 -16.44
C MET A 105 0.80 -7.81 -16.40
N GLN A 106 1.88 -8.16 -15.69
CA GLN A 106 2.32 -9.55 -15.54
C GLN A 106 1.23 -10.43 -14.94
N SER A 107 0.57 -9.99 -13.87
CA SER A 107 -0.55 -10.73 -13.29
C SER A 107 -1.70 -10.86 -14.29
N TYR A 108 -2.05 -9.80 -15.01
CA TYR A 108 -3.12 -9.79 -16.00
C TYR A 108 -2.83 -10.79 -17.13
N TYR A 109 -1.62 -10.78 -17.70
CA TYR A 109 -1.21 -11.73 -18.73
C TYR A 109 -1.14 -13.17 -18.19
N HIS A 110 -0.58 -13.37 -16.99
CA HIS A 110 -0.51 -14.69 -16.35
C HIS A 110 -1.88 -15.32 -16.13
N TRP A 111 -2.88 -14.53 -15.71
CA TRP A 111 -4.26 -15.01 -15.55
C TRP A 111 -5.01 -15.14 -16.88
N ARG A 112 -4.65 -14.39 -17.92
CA ARG A 112 -5.35 -14.36 -19.22
C ARG A 112 -4.83 -15.39 -20.23
N GLU A 113 -3.53 -15.67 -20.25
CA GLU A 113 -2.91 -16.63 -21.18
C GLU A 113 -3.52 -18.05 -21.11
N PRO A 114 -3.83 -18.63 -19.93
CA PRO A 114 -4.45 -19.96 -19.85
C PRO A 114 -5.85 -20.06 -20.47
N TYR A 115 -6.52 -18.93 -20.68
CA TYR A 115 -7.90 -18.87 -21.18
C TYR A 115 -8.01 -18.43 -22.65
N TYR A 116 -6.97 -17.80 -23.23
CA TYR A 116 -7.01 -17.29 -24.61
C TYR A 116 -6.24 -18.16 -25.62
N TYR A 117 -5.28 -18.98 -25.18
CA TYR A 117 -4.58 -19.94 -26.03
C TYR A 117 -4.65 -21.36 -25.43
N PRO A 118 -5.69 -22.16 -25.76
CA PRO A 118 -5.86 -23.54 -25.28
C PRO A 118 -4.68 -24.48 -25.56
N TRP A 119 -3.86 -24.14 -26.56
CA TRP A 119 -2.73 -24.95 -27.06
C TRP A 119 -1.39 -24.70 -26.32
N TYR A 120 -1.35 -23.75 -25.37
CA TYR A 120 -0.15 -23.37 -24.60
C TYR A 120 -0.23 -23.79 -23.13
N ARG A 121 -1.03 -24.82 -22.80
CA ARG A 121 -0.88 -25.51 -21.52
C ARG A 121 0.29 -26.48 -21.63
N PRO A 122 1.36 -26.35 -20.83
CA PRO A 122 2.28 -27.47 -20.62
C PRO A 122 1.43 -28.62 -20.09
N PHE A 123 1.47 -29.79 -20.74
CA PHE A 123 0.75 -30.99 -20.31
C PHE A 123 0.93 -31.16 -18.80
N GLY A 124 -0.18 -31.10 -18.06
CA GLY A 124 -0.18 -31.23 -16.61
C GLY A 124 0.01 -32.70 -16.22
N PRO A 125 0.38 -32.99 -14.96
CA PRO A 125 0.55 -34.37 -14.47
C PRO A 125 -0.71 -35.24 -14.49
N TRP A 126 -1.84 -34.71 -14.96
CA TRP A 126 -3.15 -35.36 -15.01
C TRP A 126 -3.62 -35.62 -16.45
N ASP A 127 -2.75 -35.39 -17.45
CA ASP A 127 -3.07 -35.52 -18.88
C ASP A 127 -2.69 -36.91 -19.46
N TRP A 128 -2.68 -37.97 -18.61
CA TRP A 128 -2.49 -39.38 -18.99
C TRP A 128 -3.76 -40.20 -18.72
#